data_AF-A0A924ZZD9-F1
#
_entry.id   AF-A0A924ZZD9-F1
#
_cell.length_a   1.000
_cell.length_b   1.000
_cell.length_c   1.000
_cell.angle_alpha   90.00
_cell.angle_beta   90.00
_cell.angle_gamma   90.00
#
_symmetry.space_group_name_H-M   'P 1'
#
loop_
_entity.id
_entity.type
_entity.pdbx_description
1 polymer ?
#
loop_
_entity_poly.entity_id
_entity_poly.type
_entity_poly.pdbx_seq_one_letter_code
_entity_poly.pdbx_strand_id
1 'polypeptide(L)'
;MGKVSSSVASAKIFVLDTSVILYEHDAFQNFQEHDVAIPIQVLEELDNFKAGNDTRNYEARSFIRLMDNISKKSLLNEWIPLKGKGRGSFKVVMDNIPTMNDAELIFGTGKFDHRILNAALSLQEQYPLKKIILVSKDICLRLKAKALN
;
A
#
# COMPACT_ATOMS: atom_id res chain seq x y z
N MET A 1 -29.23 -31.74 -9.77
CA MET A 1 -28.40 -31.38 -8.60
C MET A 1 -27.09 -30.77 -9.10
N GLY A 2 -27.04 -29.45 -9.27
CA GLY A 2 -25.81 -28.75 -9.66
C GLY A 2 -24.96 -28.44 -8.43
N LYS A 3 -23.75 -28.98 -8.35
CA LYS A 3 -22.73 -28.49 -7.41
C LYS A 3 -22.27 -27.13 -7.91
N VAL A 4 -22.76 -26.05 -7.30
CA VAL A 4 -22.12 -24.74 -7.40
C VAL A 4 -20.87 -24.81 -6.52
N SER A 5 -19.74 -25.13 -7.16
CA SER A 5 -18.42 -25.25 -6.54
C SER A 5 -17.51 -24.15 -7.10
N SER A 6 -17.40 -23.05 -6.37
CA SER A 6 -16.12 -22.43 -5.99
C SER A 6 -16.43 -21.06 -5.37
N SER A 7 -16.22 -20.93 -4.07
CA SER A 7 -16.07 -19.62 -3.44
C SER A 7 -14.89 -18.92 -4.12
N VAL A 8 -15.15 -17.95 -4.99
CA VAL A 8 -14.10 -17.04 -5.44
C VAL A 8 -13.57 -16.37 -4.17
N ALA A 9 -12.36 -16.71 -3.75
CA ALA A 9 -11.74 -16.05 -2.61
C ALA A 9 -11.75 -14.55 -2.92
N SER A 10 -12.44 -13.75 -2.10
CA SER A 10 -12.56 -12.30 -2.33
C SER A 10 -11.15 -11.71 -2.40
N ALA A 11 -10.81 -11.11 -3.55
CA ALA A 11 -9.50 -10.52 -3.76
C ALA A 11 -9.24 -9.43 -2.70
N LYS A 12 -8.11 -9.57 -2.00
CA LYS A 12 -7.71 -8.68 -0.90
C LYS A 12 -7.04 -7.42 -1.47
N ILE A 13 -6.94 -6.39 -0.63
CA ILE A 13 -6.10 -5.22 -0.91
C ILE A 13 -4.98 -5.20 0.13
N PHE A 14 -3.74 -5.28 -0.32
CA PHE A 14 -2.56 -5.14 0.54
C PHE A 14 -2.08 -3.70 0.53
N VAL A 15 -1.92 -3.09 1.70
CA VAL A 15 -1.35 -1.75 1.85
C VAL A 15 0.10 -1.90 2.25
N LEU A 16 1.03 -1.39 1.43
CA LEU A 16 2.46 -1.48 1.72
C LEU A 16 2.98 -0.19 2.33
N ASP A 17 3.82 -0.32 3.35
CA ASP A 17 4.56 0.82 3.90
C ASP A 17 5.95 0.98 3.26
N THR A 18 6.66 2.02 3.68
CA THR A 18 8.02 2.32 3.23
C THR A 18 9.02 1.21 3.56
N SER A 19 8.82 0.50 4.68
CA SER A 19 9.74 -0.55 5.11
C SER A 19 9.75 -1.76 4.16
N VAL A 20 8.62 -2.06 3.52
CA VAL A 20 8.52 -3.11 2.49
C VAL A 20 9.26 -2.68 1.22
N ILE A 21 9.03 -1.44 0.77
CA ILE A 21 9.66 -0.92 -0.45
C ILE A 21 11.18 -0.78 -0.29
N LEU A 22 11.65 -0.36 0.87
CA LEU A 22 13.08 -0.26 1.17
C LEU A 22 13.78 -1.62 1.29
N TYR A 23 13.03 -2.71 1.42
CA TYR A 23 13.58 -4.06 1.38
C TYR A 23 13.68 -4.59 -0.05
N GLU A 24 12.65 -4.33 -0.87
CA GLU A 24 12.59 -4.75 -2.26
C GLU A 24 11.64 -3.82 -3.03
N HIS A 25 12.19 -3.03 -3.97
CA HIS A 25 11.47 -1.97 -4.66
C HIS A 25 10.31 -2.49 -5.52
N ASP A 26 10.40 -3.69 -6.09
CA ASP A 26 9.33 -4.27 -6.91
C ASP A 26 8.39 -5.21 -6.14
N ALA A 27 8.46 -5.24 -4.80
CA ALA A 27 7.64 -6.11 -3.95
C ALA A 27 6.14 -6.04 -4.25
N PHE A 28 5.61 -4.87 -4.63
CA PHE A 28 4.20 -4.70 -5.00
C PHE A 28 3.75 -5.55 -6.21
N GLN A 29 4.68 -6.07 -7.02
CA GLN A 29 4.36 -7.00 -8.10
C GLN A 29 4.01 -8.41 -7.58
N ASN A 30 4.40 -8.76 -6.36
CA ASN A 30 4.42 -10.13 -5.87
C ASN A 30 3.17 -10.57 -5.08
N PHE A 31 2.01 -9.95 -5.37
CA PHE A 31 0.73 -10.19 -4.67
C PHE A 31 -0.29 -11.02 -5.46
N GLN A 32 0.15 -11.75 -6.50
CA GLN A 32 -0.69 -12.69 -7.28
C GLN A 32 -1.99 -12.03 -7.78
N GLU A 33 -3.17 -12.59 -7.47
CA GLU A 33 -4.49 -12.09 -7.84
C GLU A 33 -4.98 -10.92 -6.98
N HIS A 34 -4.21 -10.52 -5.97
CA HIS A 34 -4.60 -9.48 -5.02
C HIS A 34 -4.13 -8.10 -5.45
N ASP A 35 -4.92 -7.09 -5.05
CA ASP A 35 -4.62 -5.70 -5.34
C ASP A 35 -3.63 -5.13 -4.31
N VAL A 36 -2.84 -4.13 -4.71
CA VAL A 36 -1.83 -3.49 -3.88
C VAL A 36 -2.00 -1.98 -3.85
N ALA A 37 -2.11 -1.44 -2.65
CA ALA A 37 -2.20 -0.01 -2.39
C ALA A 37 -0.89 0.50 -1.78
N ILE A 38 -0.41 1.62 -2.30
CA ILE A 38 0.81 2.28 -1.82
C ILE A 38 0.39 3.69 -1.36
N PRO A 39 0.36 3.99 -0.05
CA PRO A 39 0.05 5.33 0.42
C PRO A 39 1.02 6.36 -0.15
N ILE A 40 0.53 7.56 -0.48
CA ILE A 40 1.36 8.65 -1.04
C ILE A 40 2.54 9.00 -0.12
N GLN A 41 2.38 8.82 1.19
CA GLN A 41 3.42 9.04 2.19
C GLN A 41 4.64 8.15 1.98
N VAL A 42 4.47 6.97 1.37
CA VAL A 42 5.61 6.12 1.02
C VAL A 42 6.51 6.83 0.01
N LEU A 43 5.95 7.55 -0.97
CA LEU A 43 6.77 8.34 -1.90
C LEU A 43 7.47 9.50 -1.19
N GLU A 44 6.79 10.16 -0.25
CA GLU A 44 7.36 11.26 0.55
C GLU A 44 8.54 10.77 1.41
N GLU A 45 8.41 9.60 2.05
CA GLU A 45 9.48 9.01 2.85
C GLU A 45 10.65 8.53 1.99
N LEU A 46 10.38 7.88 0.86
CA LEU A 46 11.44 7.39 -0.04
C LEU A 46 12.28 8.53 -0.63
N ASP A 47 11.70 9.73 -0.78
CA ASP A 47 12.47 10.91 -1.19
C ASP A 47 13.56 11.26 -0.18
N ASN A 48 13.28 11.11 1.12
CA ASN A 48 14.25 11.29 2.19
C ASN A 48 15.29 10.15 2.23
N PHE A 49 14.91 8.94 1.82
CA PHE A 49 15.80 7.77 1.80
C PHE A 49 16.66 7.65 0.53
N LYS A 50 16.48 8.48 -0.50
CA LYS A 50 17.21 8.31 -1.78
C LYS A 50 18.70 8.71 -1.72
N ALA A 51 19.12 9.47 -0.70
CA ALA A 51 20.49 9.98 -0.56
C ALA A 51 21.40 8.99 0.19
N GLY A 52 22.56 8.67 -0.39
CA GLY A 52 23.50 7.68 0.14
C GLY A 52 23.72 6.51 -0.81
N ASN A 53 24.59 5.57 -0.42
CA ASN A 53 25.06 4.48 -1.28
C ASN A 53 24.74 3.07 -0.76
N ASP A 54 23.95 2.95 0.30
CA ASP A 54 23.57 1.66 0.85
C ASP A 54 22.39 1.05 0.06
N THR A 55 22.12 -0.23 0.30
CA THR A 55 21.03 -0.98 -0.33
C THR A 55 19.69 -0.26 -0.20
N ARG A 56 19.37 0.28 0.98
CA ARG A 56 18.10 1.03 1.19
C ARG A 56 17.98 2.24 0.27
N ASN A 57 19.07 2.96 0.03
CA ASN A 57 19.06 4.12 -0.86
C ASN A 57 18.88 3.68 -2.32
N TYR A 58 19.49 2.55 -2.69
CA TYR A 58 19.29 1.95 -4.01
C TYR A 58 17.83 1.54 -4.22
N GLU A 59 17.22 0.81 -3.29
CA GLU A 59 15.82 0.40 -3.36
C GLU A 59 14.87 1.60 -3.48
N ALA A 60 15.09 2.66 -2.68
CA ALA A 60 14.31 3.89 -2.78
C ALA A 60 14.38 4.52 -4.18
N ARG A 61 15.59 4.68 -4.74
CA ARG A 61 15.77 5.22 -6.09
C ARG A 61 15.14 4.34 -7.17
N SER A 62 15.27 3.03 -7.04
CA SER A 62 14.71 2.07 -8.00
C SER A 62 13.19 2.11 -8.00
N PHE A 63 12.55 2.21 -6.83
CA PHE A 63 11.11 2.38 -6.73
C PHE A 63 10.63 3.70 -7.34
N ILE A 64 11.27 4.83 -7.01
CA ILE A 64 10.91 6.14 -7.55
C ILE A 64 11.00 6.14 -9.09
N ARG A 65 12.06 5.56 -9.66
CA ARG A 65 12.21 5.42 -11.11
C ARG A 65 11.15 4.53 -11.74
N LEU A 66 10.74 3.47 -11.04
CA LEU A 66 9.68 2.59 -11.49
C LEU A 66 8.33 3.33 -11.53
N MET A 67 8.03 4.12 -10.50
CA MET A 67 6.81 4.95 -10.44
C MET A 67 6.81 6.05 -11.52
N ASP A 68 7.95 6.73 -11.73
CA ASP A 68 8.11 7.72 -12.81
C ASP A 68 7.88 7.11 -14.20
N ASN A 69 8.33 5.87 -14.43
CA ASN A 69 8.11 5.20 -15.71
C ASN A 69 6.65 4.78 -15.92
N ILE A 70 5.95 4.39 -14.85
CA ILE A 70 4.53 4.02 -14.93
C ILE A 70 3.67 5.27 -15.12
N SER A 71 3.97 6.37 -14.43
CA SER A 71 3.21 7.62 -14.50
C SER A 71 3.17 8.25 -15.90
N LYS A 72 4.16 7.94 -16.76
CA LYS A 72 4.19 8.35 -18.18
C LYS A 72 3.03 7.79 -19.01
N LYS A 73 2.38 6.71 -18.56
CA LYS A 73 1.32 6.01 -19.32
C LYS A 73 -0.01 5.93 -18.59
N SER A 74 -0.03 6.16 -17.28
CA SER A 74 -1.21 5.95 -16.44
C SER A 74 -1.19 6.86 -15.23
N LEU A 75 -2.36 7.26 -14.74
CA LEU A 75 -2.47 8.01 -13.50
C LEU A 75 -2.23 7.06 -12.32
N LEU A 76 -1.26 7.38 -11.46
CA LEU A 76 -0.88 6.50 -10.36
C LEU A 76 -1.98 6.30 -9.31
N ASN A 77 -2.95 7.22 -9.22
CA ASN A 77 -4.09 7.11 -8.31
C ASN A 77 -5.22 6.19 -8.83
N GLU A 78 -5.08 5.67 -10.05
CA GLU A 78 -5.97 4.66 -10.63
C GLU A 78 -5.40 3.25 -10.44
N TRP A 79 -6.25 2.23 -10.55
CA TRP A 79 -5.81 0.83 -10.49
C TRP A 79 -5.10 0.44 -11.79
N ILE A 80 -3.79 0.20 -11.69
CA ILE A 80 -2.93 -0.19 -12.81
C ILE A 80 -2.62 -1.69 -12.69
N PRO A 81 -2.88 -2.50 -13.73
CA PRO A 81 -2.64 -3.94 -13.68
C PRO A 81 -1.19 -4.31 -13.34
N LEU A 82 -1.01 -5.30 -12.47
CA LEU A 82 0.30 -5.92 -12.21
C LEU A 82 0.75 -6.74 -13.42
N LYS A 83 2.06 -6.99 -13.54
CA LYS A 83 2.64 -7.72 -14.67
C LYS A 83 2.27 -9.20 -14.64
N GLY A 84 1.42 -9.64 -15.56
CA GLY A 84 1.11 -11.06 -15.80
C GLY A 84 -0.40 -11.33 -15.91
N LYS A 85 -0.77 -12.47 -16.48
CA LYS A 85 -2.18 -12.85 -16.62
C LYS A 85 -2.77 -13.25 -15.27
N GLY A 86 -4.01 -12.83 -15.01
CA GLY A 86 -4.75 -13.18 -13.79
C GLY A 86 -4.24 -12.52 -12.51
N ARG A 87 -3.41 -11.48 -12.62
CA ARG A 87 -2.91 -10.74 -11.45
C ARG A 87 -3.80 -9.56 -11.10
N GLY A 88 -3.70 -9.11 -9.85
CA GLY A 88 -4.38 -7.91 -9.37
C GLY A 88 -3.81 -6.62 -9.97
N SER A 89 -4.20 -5.49 -9.39
CA SER A 89 -3.73 -4.17 -9.78
C SER A 89 -3.03 -3.46 -8.63
N PHE A 90 -2.24 -2.43 -8.91
CA PHE A 90 -1.74 -1.54 -7.88
C PHE A 90 -2.23 -0.10 -8.08
N LYS A 91 -2.27 0.68 -7.01
CA LYS A 91 -2.48 2.14 -7.07
C LYS A 91 -1.73 2.85 -5.95
N VAL A 92 -1.46 4.14 -6.16
CA VAL A 92 -1.06 5.07 -5.12
C VAL A 92 -2.32 5.65 -4.46
N VAL A 93 -2.42 5.53 -3.15
CA VAL A 93 -3.55 6.05 -2.38
C VAL A 93 -3.23 7.47 -1.94
N MET A 94 -4.10 8.41 -2.30
CA MET A 94 -3.99 9.80 -1.88
C MET A 94 -4.19 9.94 -0.37
N ASP A 95 -3.77 11.07 0.17
CA ASP A 95 -3.89 11.40 1.59
C ASP A 95 -5.35 11.67 1.98
N ASN A 96 -6.08 10.59 2.24
CA ASN A 96 -7.50 10.62 2.59
C ASN A 96 -7.66 10.51 4.10
N ILE A 97 -8.61 11.27 4.63
CA ILE A 97 -9.00 11.19 6.04
C ILE A 97 -10.20 10.22 6.13
N PRO A 98 -10.06 9.08 6.83
CA PRO A 98 -11.17 8.16 7.06
C PRO A 98 -12.25 8.81 7.94
N THR A 99 -13.49 8.38 7.77
CA THR A 99 -14.64 8.95 8.46
C THR A 99 -14.89 8.35 9.84
N MET A 100 -14.54 7.08 10.05
CA MET A 100 -14.82 6.38 11.32
C MET A 100 -13.65 6.44 12.31
N ASN A 101 -12.46 6.01 11.87
CA ASN A 101 -11.27 5.90 12.72
C ASN A 101 -10.13 6.70 12.12
N ASP A 102 -9.88 7.91 12.61
CA ASP A 102 -8.75 8.74 12.18
C ASP A 102 -7.53 8.52 13.10
N ALA A 103 -6.50 7.88 12.55
CA ALA A 103 -5.26 7.58 13.26
C ALA A 103 -4.49 8.84 13.67
N GLU A 104 -4.62 9.95 12.95
CA GLU A 104 -3.99 11.22 13.34
C GLU A 104 -4.70 11.86 14.53
N LEU A 105 -6.03 11.71 14.65
CA LEU A 105 -6.76 12.15 15.85
C LEU A 105 -6.45 11.26 17.05
N ILE A 106 -6.26 9.95 16.85
CA ILE A 106 -6.06 8.97 17.93
C ILE A 106 -4.61 8.97 18.44
N PHE A 107 -3.62 9.02 17.55
CA PHE A 107 -2.20 8.87 17.91
C PHE A 107 -1.39 10.16 17.80
N GLY A 108 -2.01 11.26 17.34
CA GLY A 108 -1.38 12.57 17.14
C GLY A 108 -1.09 12.89 15.67
N THR A 109 -1.13 14.16 15.32
CA THR A 109 -1.04 14.62 13.93
C THR A 109 0.40 14.71 13.40
N GLY A 110 0.54 14.67 12.08
CA GLY A 110 1.78 15.01 11.36
C GLY A 110 2.79 13.87 11.22
N LYS A 111 2.43 12.62 11.53
CA LYS A 111 3.33 11.47 11.37
C LYS A 111 2.95 10.63 10.15
N PHE A 112 3.93 10.29 9.31
CA PHE A 112 3.74 9.44 8.12
C PHE A 112 3.08 8.10 8.47
N ASP A 113 3.52 7.45 9.55
CA ASP A 113 2.87 6.23 10.09
C ASP A 113 1.34 6.35 10.17
N HIS A 114 0.85 7.46 10.73
CA HIS A 114 -0.57 7.62 11.01
C HIS A 114 -1.35 7.89 9.72
N ARG A 115 -0.75 8.65 8.80
CA ARG A 115 -1.31 8.86 7.45
C ARG A 115 -1.32 7.56 6.63
N ILE A 116 -0.32 6.68 6.79
CA ILE A 116 -0.32 5.32 6.22
C ILE A 116 -1.47 4.47 6.78
N LEU A 117 -1.73 4.54 8.10
CA LEU A 117 -2.90 3.88 8.70
C LEU A 117 -4.21 4.45 8.16
N ASN A 118 -4.31 5.78 8.03
CA ASN A 118 -5.47 6.44 7.45
C ASN A 118 -5.73 5.99 6.01
N ALA A 119 -4.70 5.84 5.18
CA ALA A 119 -4.86 5.29 3.83
C ALA A 119 -5.47 3.86 3.86
N ALA A 120 -5.05 3.01 4.80
CA ALA A 120 -5.64 1.67 4.96
C ALA A 120 -7.09 1.72 5.45
N LEU A 121 -7.41 2.60 6.40
CA LEU A 121 -8.76 2.79 6.95
C LEU A 121 -9.71 3.37 5.90
N SER A 122 -9.27 4.36 5.10
CA SER A 122 -10.05 4.89 3.98
C SER A 122 -10.33 3.82 2.92
N LEU A 123 -9.38 2.91 2.65
CA LEU A 123 -9.64 1.77 1.76
C LEU A 123 -10.64 0.79 2.35
N GLN A 124 -10.66 0.61 3.67
CA GLN A 124 -11.63 -0.24 4.35
C GLN A 124 -13.05 0.32 4.21
N GLU A 125 -13.19 1.64 4.32
CA GLU A 125 -14.46 2.35 4.07
C GLU A 125 -14.87 2.30 2.59
N GLN A 126 -13.92 2.49 1.68
CA GLN A 126 -14.17 2.49 0.22
C GLN A 126 -14.54 1.09 -0.32
N TYR A 127 -13.97 0.03 0.25
CA TYR A 127 -14.14 -1.34 -0.22
C TYR A 127 -14.63 -2.28 0.91
N PRO A 128 -15.88 -2.12 1.40
CA PRO A 128 -16.38 -2.84 2.57
C PRO A 128 -16.45 -4.37 2.39
N LEU A 129 -16.42 -4.86 1.15
CA LEU A 129 -16.43 -6.30 0.81
C LEU A 129 -15.04 -6.92 0.64
N LYS A 130 -13.98 -6.09 0.65
CA LYS A 130 -12.59 -6.55 0.52
C LYS A 130 -11.88 -6.48 1.86
N LYS A 131 -11.06 -7.49 2.13
CA LYS A 131 -10.18 -7.46 3.30
C LYS A 131 -8.97 -6.57 2.99
N ILE A 132 -8.77 -5.55 3.82
CA ILE A 132 -7.59 -4.68 3.77
C ILE A 132 -6.52 -5.24 4.72
N ILE A 133 -5.28 -5.35 4.24
CA ILE A 133 -4.17 -5.92 5.01
C ILE A 133 -2.96 -5.00 4.90
N LEU A 134 -2.54 -4.42 6.03
CA LEU A 134 -1.27 -3.69 6.10
C LEU A 134 -0.08 -4.67 6.13
N VAL A 135 0.90 -4.43 5.27
CA VAL A 135 2.17 -5.18 5.23
C VAL A 135 3.29 -4.23 5.64
N SER A 136 3.97 -4.57 6.73
CA SER A 136 5.02 -3.74 7.30
C SER A 136 6.05 -4.58 8.06
N LYS A 137 7.33 -4.19 7.97
CA LYS A 137 8.41 -4.70 8.81
C LYS A 137 8.56 -3.91 10.11
N ASP A 138 7.96 -2.73 10.22
CA ASP A 138 7.98 -1.90 11.42
C ASP A 138 7.06 -2.49 12.52
N ILE A 139 7.62 -2.76 13.70
CA ILE A 139 6.87 -3.33 14.82
C ILE A 139 5.87 -2.32 15.39
N CYS A 140 6.26 -1.06 15.53
CA CYS A 140 5.44 0.01 16.08
C CYS A 140 4.24 0.28 15.18
N LEU A 141 4.42 0.35 13.87
CA LEU A 141 3.32 0.55 12.92
C LEU A 141 2.31 -0.60 13.00
N ARG A 142 2.79 -1.86 13.05
CA ARG A 142 1.90 -3.03 13.21
C ARG A 142 1.13 -3.03 14.54
N LEU A 143 1.76 -2.59 15.63
CA LEU A 143 1.10 -2.49 16.94
C LEU A 143 0.02 -1.41 16.94
N LYS A 144 0.29 -0.23 16.34
CA LYS A 144 -0.71 0.83 16.16
C LYS A 144 -1.89 0.34 15.31
N ALA A 145 -1.63 -0.36 14.21
CA ALA A 145 -2.68 -0.93 13.36
C ALA A 145 -3.60 -1.89 14.14
N LYS A 146 -3.02 -2.78 14.96
CA LYS A 146 -3.79 -3.70 15.82
C LYS A 146 -4.57 -3.01 16.95
N ALA A 147 -4.16 -1.81 17.36
CA ALA A 147 -4.90 -1.04 18.36
C ALA A 147 -6.13 -0.34 17.77
N LEU A 148 -6.21 -0.20 16.44
CA LEU A 148 -7.33 0.43 15.74
C LEU A 148 -8.44 -0.56 15.36
N ASN A 149 -8.14 -1.85 15.21
CA ASN A 149 -9.08 -2.92 14.84
C ASN A 149 -8.53 -4.30 15.22
#